data_AF-A0A3D1ZKP8-F1
#
_entry.id   AF-A0A3D1ZKP8-F1
#
_cell.length_a   1.000
_cell.length_b   1.000
_cell.length_c   1.000
_cell.angle_alpha   90.00
_cell.angle_beta   90.00
_cell.angle_gamma   90.00
#
_symmetry.space_group_name_H-M   'P 1'
#
loop_
_entity.id
_entity.type
_entity.pdbx_description
1 polymer ?
#
loop_
_entity_poly.entity_id
_entity_poly.type
_entity_poly.pdbx_seq_one_letter_code
_entity_poly.pdbx_strand_id
1 'polypeptide(L)'
;MAILQISEPGQSPLPHQFKKVIGIDLGTTNSLVATVSHDGSREGEFAAVINDAEGRAMLPSVVHYASDGADFVGHQALALAAEDPYNTLASFKRLMGRSIDDIDDLQQFNVVEHNAANEQGDAAAIIRLATAAGDITPLEASAEILSSLLATAQVRLGGSIEGAVITVPAYFDDA
;
A
#
# COMPACT_ATOMS: atom_id res chain seq x y z
N MET A 1 -0.59 4.86 20.77
CA MET A 1 -1.81 4.72 21.60
C MET A 1 -2.25 3.27 21.51
N ALA A 2 -1.98 2.48 22.54
CA ALA A 2 -2.70 1.22 22.71
C ALA A 2 -4.17 1.60 22.94
N ILE A 3 -5.07 1.09 22.11
CA ILE A 3 -6.48 1.06 22.48
C ILE A 3 -6.51 0.22 23.75
N LEU A 4 -6.76 0.86 24.89
CA LEU A 4 -6.83 0.19 26.18
C LEU A 4 -7.91 -0.89 26.07
N GLN A 5 -7.48 -2.13 25.89
CA GLN A 5 -8.38 -3.27 25.86
C GLN A 5 -8.71 -3.63 27.30
N ILE A 6 -9.65 -2.88 27.88
CA ILE A 6 -10.18 -3.14 29.22
C ILE A 6 -10.89 -4.48 29.14
N SER A 7 -10.32 -5.48 29.80
CA SER A 7 -10.90 -6.82 29.91
C SER A 7 -11.53 -6.98 31.28
N GLU A 8 -12.73 -7.55 31.33
CA GLU A 8 -13.42 -7.85 32.59
C GLU A 8 -12.64 -8.89 33.42
N PRO A 9 -12.81 -8.90 34.76
CA PRO A 9 -12.16 -9.89 35.62
C PRO A 9 -12.50 -11.33 35.17
N GLY A 10 -11.47 -12.09 34.75
CA GLY A 10 -11.62 -13.47 34.24
C GLY A 10 -11.72 -13.61 32.72
N GLN A 11 -11.70 -12.49 31.97
CA GLN A 11 -11.70 -12.42 30.50
C GLN A 11 -10.36 -11.93 29.93
N SER A 12 -9.27 -12.00 30.71
CA SER A 12 -7.94 -11.66 30.18
C SER A 12 -7.61 -12.59 29.02
N PRO A 13 -7.25 -12.06 27.84
CA PRO A 13 -6.85 -12.90 26.72
C PRO A 13 -5.70 -13.79 27.16
N LEU A 14 -5.72 -15.07 26.74
CA LEU A 14 -4.63 -15.99 26.99
C LEU A 14 -3.32 -15.33 26.51
N PRO A 15 -2.21 -15.39 27.28
CA PRO A 15 -0.94 -14.67 26.99
C PRO A 15 -0.26 -15.02 25.65
N HIS A 16 -0.90 -15.85 24.82
CA HIS A 16 -0.44 -16.44 23.57
C HIS A 16 -1.35 -16.02 22.40
N GLN A 17 -2.35 -15.17 22.64
CA GLN A 17 -3.25 -14.62 21.63
C GLN A 17 -2.91 -13.15 21.32
N PHE A 18 -1.62 -12.85 21.20
CA PHE A 18 -1.20 -11.53 20.72
C PHE A 18 -1.51 -11.41 19.22
N LYS A 19 -2.47 -10.55 18.93
CA LYS A 19 -2.85 -10.18 17.55
C LYS A 19 -1.63 -9.58 16.85
N LYS A 20 -1.24 -10.16 15.71
CA LYS A 20 -0.12 -9.61 14.92
C LYS A 20 -0.62 -8.41 14.12
N VAL A 21 -0.06 -7.25 14.42
CA VAL A 21 -0.39 -5.98 13.75
C VAL A 21 0.87 -5.42 13.14
N ILE A 22 0.72 -4.76 11.99
CA ILE A 22 1.81 -4.11 11.27
C ILE A 22 1.52 -2.61 11.06
N GLY A 23 2.58 -1.82 10.97
CA GLY A 23 2.53 -0.46 10.45
C GLY A 23 3.04 -0.47 9.01
N ILE A 24 2.34 0.19 8.10
CA ILE A 24 2.75 0.35 6.71
C ILE A 24 2.91 1.84 6.44
N ASP A 25 4.10 2.23 5.99
CA ASP A 25 4.27 3.54 5.38
C ASP A 25 4.04 3.42 3.87
N LEU A 26 2.92 3.95 3.38
CA LEU A 26 2.54 3.85 1.96
C LEU A 26 3.00 5.09 1.20
N GLY A 27 4.31 5.28 1.11
CA GLY A 27 4.90 6.45 0.46
C GLY A 27 4.77 6.45 -1.06
N THR A 28 4.92 7.63 -1.67
CA THR A 28 4.78 7.85 -3.12
C THR A 28 5.88 7.19 -3.93
N THR A 29 7.12 7.21 -3.43
CA THR A 29 8.30 6.66 -4.13
C THR A 29 8.72 5.31 -3.58
N ASN A 30 8.70 5.17 -2.27
CA ASN A 30 8.98 3.92 -1.59
C ASN A 30 7.93 3.72 -0.49
N SER A 31 7.70 2.46 -0.17
CA SER A 31 6.87 2.02 0.96
C SER A 31 7.69 1.06 1.82
N LEU A 32 7.28 0.88 3.07
CA LEU A 32 7.89 -0.10 3.98
C LEU A 32 6.85 -0.67 4.93
N VAL A 33 7.19 -1.78 5.56
CA VAL A 33 6.38 -2.41 6.61
C VAL A 33 7.20 -2.59 7.88
N ALA A 34 6.58 -2.33 9.02
CA ALA A 34 7.19 -2.40 10.34
C ALA A 34 6.28 -3.15 11.31
N THR A 35 6.88 -3.67 12.37
CA THR A 35 6.18 -4.28 13.50
C THR A 35 6.65 -3.66 14.80
N VAL A 36 5.82 -3.71 15.83
CA VAL A 36 6.21 -3.42 17.20
C VAL A 36 6.22 -4.74 17.95
N SER A 37 7.40 -5.16 18.40
CA SER A 37 7.50 -6.36 19.22
C SER A 37 7.24 -6.01 20.68
N HIS A 38 6.41 -6.82 21.34
CA HIS A 38 6.20 -6.79 22.78
C HIS A 38 6.98 -7.98 23.35
N ASP A 39 8.18 -7.77 23.88
CA ASP A 39 8.96 -8.85 24.51
C ASP A 39 8.47 -9.18 25.94
N GLY A 40 7.41 -8.51 26.39
CA GLY A 40 6.83 -8.67 27.73
C GLY A 40 7.61 -7.96 28.84
N SER A 41 8.72 -7.30 28.53
CA SER A 41 9.45 -6.44 29.46
C SER A 41 8.93 -5.00 29.39
N ARG A 42 8.89 -4.31 30.53
CA ARG A 42 8.47 -2.89 30.63
C ARG A 42 9.48 -1.91 29.99
N GLU A 43 10.59 -2.40 29.43
CA GLU A 43 11.74 -1.59 29.02
C GLU A 43 12.01 -1.58 27.50
N GLY A 44 11.17 -2.17 26.64
CA GLY A 44 11.52 -2.22 25.22
C GLY A 44 10.42 -2.50 24.21
N GLU A 45 9.41 -1.64 24.10
CA GLU A 45 8.64 -1.54 22.85
C GLU A 45 9.55 -0.95 21.76
N PHE A 46 10.23 -1.81 20.99
CA PHE A 46 11.04 -1.37 19.86
C PHE A 46 10.28 -1.64 18.55
N ALA A 47 10.00 -0.56 17.82
CA ALA A 47 9.55 -0.66 16.44
C ALA A 47 10.72 -1.17 15.58
N ALA A 48 10.47 -2.18 14.77
CA ALA A 48 11.45 -2.75 13.85
C ALA A 48 10.87 -2.80 12.44
N VAL A 49 11.67 -2.35 11.47
CA VAL A 49 11.34 -2.51 10.05
C VAL A 49 11.49 -3.97 9.67
N ILE A 50 10.54 -4.47 8.89
CA ILE A 50 10.54 -5.82 8.34
C ILE A 50 11.25 -5.75 6.99
N ASN A 51 12.43 -6.35 6.92
CA ASN A 51 13.16 -6.47 5.66
C ASN A 51 12.60 -7.60 4.80
N ASP A 52 12.72 -7.46 3.47
CA ASP A 52 12.45 -8.53 2.52
C ASP A 52 13.52 -9.64 2.55
N ALA A 53 13.37 -10.64 1.66
CA ALA A 53 14.25 -11.80 1.58
C ALA A 53 15.70 -11.42 1.23
N GLU A 54 15.90 -10.31 0.52
CA GLU A 54 17.21 -9.76 0.14
C GLU A 54 17.77 -8.80 1.21
N GLY A 55 17.07 -8.62 2.34
CA GLY A 55 17.49 -7.76 3.44
C GLY A 55 17.19 -6.28 3.21
N ARG A 56 16.37 -5.93 2.23
CA ARG A 56 15.99 -4.54 1.92
C ARG A 56 14.82 -4.11 2.79
N ALA A 57 14.96 -2.92 3.37
CA ALA A 57 13.92 -2.30 4.20
C ALA A 57 12.83 -1.60 3.37
N MET A 58 13.19 -1.07 2.20
CA MET A 58 12.32 -0.25 1.35
C MET A 58 11.88 -1.02 0.11
N LEU A 59 10.60 -0.93 -0.20
CA LEU A 59 9.99 -1.41 -1.43
C LEU A 59 9.67 -0.20 -2.33
N PRO A 60 10.19 -0.12 -3.57
CA PRO A 60 9.75 0.89 -4.52
C PRO A 60 8.24 0.84 -4.72
N SER A 61 7.57 1.99 -4.75
CA SER A 61 6.13 2.10 -5.01
C SER A 61 5.87 2.03 -6.52
N VAL A 62 6.20 0.87 -7.11
CA VAL A 62 6.13 0.63 -8.55
C VAL A 62 5.46 -0.73 -8.80
N VAL A 63 4.57 -0.77 -9.78
CA VAL A 63 3.86 -1.99 -10.21
C VAL A 63 4.00 -2.13 -11.72
N HIS A 64 4.36 -3.32 -12.19
CA HIS A 64 4.34 -3.65 -13.61
C HIS A 64 3.17 -4.60 -13.90
N TYR A 65 2.47 -4.36 -15.00
CA TYR A 65 1.30 -5.11 -15.43
C TYR A 65 1.56 -5.88 -16.72
N ALA A 66 1.32 -7.19 -16.70
CA ALA A 66 1.21 -8.01 -17.90
C ALA A 66 -0.26 -8.07 -18.35
N SER A 67 -0.55 -8.78 -19.43
CA SER A 67 -1.92 -8.89 -19.96
C SER A 67 -2.90 -9.60 -19.02
N ASP A 68 -2.41 -10.39 -18.07
CA ASP A 68 -3.19 -11.17 -17.10
C ASP A 68 -3.31 -10.54 -15.72
N GLY A 69 -2.65 -9.39 -15.47
CA GLY A 69 -2.72 -8.66 -14.21
C GLY A 69 -1.39 -8.05 -13.80
N ALA A 70 -1.24 -7.76 -12.50
CA ALA A 70 0.03 -7.34 -11.93
C ALA A 70 1.04 -8.49 -11.99
N ASP A 71 2.18 -8.27 -12.64
CA ASP A 71 3.25 -9.26 -12.81
C ASP A 71 4.35 -9.06 -11.76
N PHE A 72 4.85 -7.81 -11.65
CA PHE A 72 5.90 -7.46 -10.69
C PHE A 72 5.54 -6.26 -9.84
N VAL A 73 6.06 -6.26 -8.61
CA VAL A 73 5.95 -5.14 -7.66
C VAL A 73 7.34 -4.79 -7.12
N GLY A 74 7.59 -3.50 -6.86
CA GLY A 74 8.79 -3.05 -6.19
C GLY A 74 10.01 -3.01 -7.09
N HIS A 75 11.12 -3.58 -6.61
CA HIS A 75 12.42 -3.52 -7.30
C HIS A 75 12.39 -4.21 -8.68
N GLN A 76 11.63 -5.29 -8.82
CA GLN A 76 11.50 -6.00 -10.10
C GLN A 76 10.72 -5.16 -11.12
N ALA A 77 9.60 -4.55 -10.69
CA ALA A 77 8.85 -3.62 -11.53
C ALA A 77 9.69 -2.39 -11.91
N LEU A 78 10.42 -1.82 -10.96
CA LEU A 78 11.29 -0.66 -11.22
C LEU A 78 12.35 -0.95 -12.29
N ALA A 79 12.89 -2.17 -12.34
CA ALA A 79 13.86 -2.55 -13.37
C ALA A 79 13.26 -2.51 -14.79
N LEU A 80 11.94 -2.71 -14.92
CA LEU A 80 11.23 -2.69 -16.20
C LEU A 80 10.80 -1.29 -16.63
N ALA A 81 10.91 -0.27 -15.78
CA ALA A 81 10.38 1.07 -16.05
C ALA A 81 10.97 1.74 -17.30
N ALA A 82 12.20 1.38 -17.69
CA ALA A 82 12.84 1.91 -18.90
C ALA A 82 12.50 1.09 -20.16
N GLU A 83 12.22 -0.20 -20.00
CA GLU A 83 11.99 -1.13 -21.12
C GLU A 83 10.51 -1.20 -21.49
N ASP A 84 9.62 -1.19 -20.48
CA ASP A 84 8.17 -1.23 -20.62
C ASP A 84 7.49 -0.13 -19.78
N PRO A 85 7.69 1.16 -20.14
CA PRO A 85 7.22 2.30 -19.34
C PRO A 85 5.70 2.42 -19.28
N TYR A 86 4.98 1.94 -20.30
CA TYR A 86 3.51 2.08 -20.37
C TYR A 86 2.78 1.12 -19.45
N ASN A 87 3.40 -0.03 -19.14
CA ASN A 87 2.84 -1.01 -18.22
C ASN A 87 3.49 -0.96 -16.82
N THR A 88 4.52 -0.12 -16.64
CA THR A 88 5.19 0.07 -15.35
C THR A 88 4.72 1.35 -14.69
N LEU A 89 3.79 1.24 -13.75
CA LEU A 89 3.22 2.37 -13.03
C LEU A 89 4.14 2.77 -11.87
N ALA A 90 4.73 3.96 -11.97
CA ALA A 90 5.47 4.64 -10.91
C ALA A 90 4.82 5.99 -10.59
N SER A 91 5.06 6.51 -9.38
CA SER A 91 4.53 7.82 -8.92
C SER A 91 3.00 8.01 -8.98
N PHE A 92 2.24 6.95 -9.28
CA PHE A 92 0.77 6.97 -9.45
C PHE A 92 0.03 7.45 -8.19
N LYS A 93 0.62 7.31 -7.00
CA LYS A 93 0.04 7.83 -5.75
C LYS A 93 -0.12 9.36 -5.73
N ARG A 94 0.58 10.10 -6.60
CA ARG A 94 0.38 11.56 -6.80
C ARG A 94 -0.98 11.89 -7.43
N LEU A 95 -1.70 10.89 -7.93
CA LEU A 95 -2.99 11.02 -8.61
C LEU A 95 -4.17 10.70 -7.69
N MET A 96 -3.92 10.10 -6.53
CA MET A 96 -4.97 9.77 -5.57
C MET A 96 -5.60 11.03 -4.99
N GLY A 97 -6.94 11.05 -4.90
CA GLY A 97 -7.70 12.18 -4.35
C GLY A 97 -7.64 13.46 -5.19
N ARG A 98 -7.21 13.39 -6.45
CA ARG A 98 -7.13 14.56 -7.35
C ARG A 98 -8.09 14.42 -8.52
N SER A 99 -8.63 15.56 -8.96
CA SER A 99 -9.29 15.63 -10.25
C SER A 99 -8.25 15.71 -11.37
N ILE A 100 -8.68 15.42 -12.61
CA ILE A 100 -7.79 15.52 -13.77
C ILE A 100 -7.30 16.97 -13.98
N ASP A 101 -8.15 17.95 -13.70
CA ASP A 101 -7.85 19.38 -13.83
C ASP A 101 -6.76 19.85 -12.87
N ASP A 102 -6.58 19.14 -11.75
CA ASP A 102 -5.58 19.49 -10.75
C ASP A 102 -4.18 19.00 -11.11
N ILE A 103 -3.99 18.18 -12.14
CA ILE A 103 -2.71 17.49 -12.40
C ILE A 103 -1.93 18.15 -13.52
N ASP A 104 -0.86 18.86 -13.15
CA ASP A 104 0.01 19.57 -14.10
C ASP A 104 0.77 18.63 -15.07
N ASP A 105 1.11 17.41 -14.62
CA ASP A 105 2.00 16.48 -15.34
C ASP A 105 1.26 15.24 -15.89
N LEU A 106 0.03 15.38 -16.39
CA LEU A 106 -0.75 14.23 -16.91
C LEU A 106 0.00 13.43 -17.97
N GLN A 107 0.83 14.08 -18.79
CA GLN A 107 1.61 13.42 -19.84
C GLN A 107 2.63 12.39 -19.31
N GLN A 108 3.04 12.49 -18.04
CA GLN A 108 3.91 11.49 -17.41
C GLN A 108 3.18 10.17 -17.18
N PHE A 109 1.86 10.23 -17.06
CA PHE A 109 1.01 9.11 -16.71
C PHE A 109 0.23 8.69 -17.96
N ASN A 110 0.13 7.40 -18.25
CA ASN A 110 -0.67 6.91 -19.39
C ASN A 110 -2.18 6.99 -19.07
N VAL A 111 -2.66 8.19 -18.75
CA VAL A 111 -3.99 8.44 -18.19
C VAL A 111 -5.06 8.24 -19.25
N VAL A 112 -6.11 7.51 -18.86
CA VAL A 112 -7.33 7.36 -19.63
C VAL A 112 -8.44 8.10 -18.90
N GLU A 113 -9.05 9.05 -19.60
CA GLU A 113 -10.25 9.73 -19.14
C GLU A 113 -11.44 8.77 -19.24
N HIS A 114 -11.96 8.37 -18.08
CA HIS A 114 -13.22 7.66 -18.02
C HIS A 114 -14.30 8.61 -17.47
N ASN A 115 -15.15 9.10 -18.36
CA ASN A 115 -16.36 9.83 -18.00
C ASN A 115 -17.42 8.84 -17.51
N ALA A 116 -17.17 8.18 -16.36
CA ALA A 116 -18.20 7.39 -15.70
C ALA A 116 -19.08 8.35 -14.89
N ALA A 117 -20.32 8.57 -15.36
CA ALA A 117 -21.34 9.12 -14.49
C ALA A 117 -21.58 8.13 -13.34
N ASN A 118 -21.49 8.58 -12.08
CA ASN A 118 -21.97 7.76 -10.98
C ASN A 118 -23.51 7.63 -11.04
N GLU A 119 -24.08 6.71 -10.27
CA GLU A 119 -25.53 6.46 -10.24
C GLU A 119 -26.37 7.69 -9.80
N GLN A 120 -25.73 8.72 -9.25
CA GLN A 120 -26.33 9.98 -8.80
C GLN A 120 -26.15 11.15 -9.80
N GLY A 121 -25.45 10.95 -10.92
CA GLY A 121 -25.21 11.98 -11.94
C GLY A 121 -24.08 12.97 -11.62
N ASP A 122 -23.39 12.83 -10.49
CA ASP A 122 -22.15 13.55 -10.16
C ASP A 122 -20.95 12.79 -10.73
N ALA A 123 -20.44 13.17 -11.90
CA ALA A 123 -19.24 12.56 -12.44
C ALA A 123 -18.00 13.00 -11.63
N ALA A 124 -17.70 12.30 -10.53
CA ALA A 124 -16.35 12.32 -9.98
C ALA A 124 -15.47 11.50 -10.93
N ALA A 125 -14.76 12.20 -11.82
CA ALA A 125 -13.88 11.56 -12.79
C ALA A 125 -12.76 10.81 -12.05
N ILE A 126 -12.84 9.48 -12.02
CA ILE A 126 -11.80 8.63 -11.43
C ILE A 126 -10.68 8.49 -12.45
N ILE A 127 -9.46 8.89 -12.05
CA ILE A 127 -8.27 8.74 -12.88
C ILE A 127 -7.93 7.26 -13.04
N ARG A 128 -7.79 6.84 -14.29
CA ARG A 128 -7.36 5.50 -14.69
C ARG A 128 -6.09 5.59 -15.53
N LEU A 129 -5.28 4.54 -15.48
CA LEU A 129 -3.99 4.42 -16.16
C LEU A 129 -4.08 3.20 -17.09
N ALA A 130 -3.91 3.41 -18.39
CA ALA A 130 -3.93 2.33 -19.36
C ALA A 130 -2.70 1.44 -19.20
N THR A 131 -2.93 0.14 -19.08
CA THR A 131 -1.91 -0.91 -19.06
C THR A 131 -2.34 -2.08 -19.95
N ALA A 132 -1.44 -3.05 -20.16
CA ALA A 132 -1.76 -4.30 -20.85
C ALA A 132 -2.84 -5.13 -20.13
N ALA A 133 -2.99 -4.97 -18.80
CA ALA A 133 -4.04 -5.60 -17.99
C ALA A 133 -5.39 -4.86 -18.09
N GLY A 134 -5.46 -3.76 -18.83
CA GLY A 134 -6.59 -2.84 -18.87
C GLY A 134 -6.34 -1.57 -18.06
N ASP A 135 -7.42 -0.83 -17.80
CA ASP A 135 -7.38 0.46 -17.10
C ASP A 135 -7.29 0.26 -15.59
N ILE A 136 -6.19 0.69 -14.99
CA ILE A 136 -5.89 0.53 -13.57
C ILE A 136 -6.01 1.87 -12.85
N THR A 137 -6.70 1.90 -11.72
CA THR A 137 -6.75 3.07 -10.85
C THR A 137 -5.50 3.16 -9.94
N PRO A 138 -5.08 4.36 -9.51
CA PRO A 138 -4.04 4.51 -8.50
C PRO A 138 -4.30 3.73 -7.20
N LEU A 139 -5.58 3.51 -6.86
CA LEU A 139 -6.00 2.73 -5.69
C LEU A 139 -5.73 1.24 -5.88
N GLU A 140 -6.08 0.67 -7.03
CA GLU A 140 -5.76 -0.72 -7.39
C GLU A 140 -4.25 -0.94 -7.39
N ALA A 141 -3.48 -0.07 -8.02
CA ALA A 141 -2.02 -0.15 -7.99
C ALA A 141 -1.45 -0.03 -6.56
N SER A 142 -2.07 0.76 -5.69
CA SER A 142 -1.67 0.84 -4.28
C SER A 142 -1.98 -0.45 -3.51
N ALA A 143 -3.07 -1.15 -3.86
CA ALA A 143 -3.41 -2.44 -3.28
C ALA A 143 -2.37 -3.52 -3.60
N GLU A 144 -1.74 -3.47 -4.77
CA GLU A 144 -0.63 -4.36 -5.11
C GLU A 144 0.60 -4.12 -4.22
N ILE A 145 0.92 -2.84 -3.94
CA ILE A 145 1.99 -2.49 -2.99
C ILE A 145 1.67 -3.03 -1.58
N LEU A 146 0.44 -2.81 -1.11
CA LEU A 146 0.00 -3.28 0.20
C LEU A 146 0.05 -4.81 0.31
N SER A 147 -0.36 -5.51 -0.75
CA SER A 147 -0.34 -6.99 -0.80
C SER A 147 1.10 -7.52 -0.74
N SER A 148 2.03 -6.89 -1.45
CA SER A 148 3.45 -7.25 -1.41
C SER A 148 4.07 -7.06 -0.01
N LEU A 149 3.76 -5.93 0.65
CA LEU A 149 4.22 -5.66 2.02
C LEU A 149 3.59 -6.60 3.05
N LEU A 150 2.30 -6.91 2.89
CA LEU A 150 1.60 -7.87 3.75
C LEU A 150 2.22 -9.27 3.62
N ALA A 151 2.48 -9.74 2.40
CA ALA A 151 3.13 -11.02 2.16
C ALA A 151 4.51 -11.07 2.83
N THR A 152 5.29 -10.00 2.71
CA THR A 152 6.60 -9.86 3.36
C THR A 152 6.48 -9.98 4.89
N ALA A 153 5.50 -9.30 5.49
CA ALA A 153 5.25 -9.37 6.93
C ALA A 153 4.78 -10.76 7.38
N GLN A 154 3.88 -11.42 6.64
CA GLN A 154 3.39 -12.76 6.94
C GLN A 154 4.53 -13.79 6.92
N VAL A 155 5.41 -13.72 5.92
CA VAL A 155 6.59 -14.59 5.85
C VAL A 155 7.53 -14.34 7.03
N ARG A 156 7.80 -13.07 7.36
CA ARG A 156 8.79 -12.72 8.40
C ARG A 156 8.31 -13.00 9.82
N LEU A 157 7.03 -12.72 10.11
CA LEU A 157 6.44 -12.84 11.45
C LEU A 157 5.77 -14.21 11.67
N GLY A 158 5.51 -14.94 10.59
CA GLY A 158 4.76 -16.20 10.57
C GLY A 158 3.27 -16.00 10.81
N GLY A 159 2.42 -16.82 10.19
CA GLY A 159 0.98 -16.80 10.40
C GLY A 159 0.27 -15.54 9.86
N SER A 160 -1.01 -15.40 10.21
CA SER A 160 -1.85 -14.30 9.72
C SER A 160 -1.59 -12.98 10.46
N ILE A 161 -1.70 -11.88 9.73
CA ILE A 161 -1.74 -10.52 10.27
C ILE A 161 -3.20 -10.16 10.49
N GLU A 162 -3.55 -9.68 11.69
CA GLU A 162 -4.93 -9.35 12.07
C GLU A 162 -5.33 -7.90 11.76
N GLY A 163 -4.35 -7.01 11.62
CA GLY A 163 -4.62 -5.61 11.34
C GLY A 163 -3.39 -4.87 10.84
N ALA A 164 -3.64 -3.74 10.19
CA ALA A 164 -2.61 -2.83 9.72
C ALA A 164 -2.99 -1.39 10.05
N VAL A 165 -1.98 -0.57 10.35
CA VAL A 165 -2.09 0.89 10.36
C VAL A 165 -1.32 1.40 9.14
N ILE A 166 -1.99 2.09 8.24
CA ILE A 166 -1.41 2.60 7.00
C ILE A 166 -1.29 4.13 7.10
N THR A 167 -0.12 4.67 6.79
CA THR A 167 0.09 6.12 6.75
C THR A 167 -0.56 6.74 5.52
N VAL A 168 -1.02 7.98 5.68
CA VAL A 168 -1.44 8.85 4.58
C VAL A 168 -0.80 10.24 4.78
N PRO A 169 -0.61 11.03 3.71
CA PRO A 169 -0.19 12.41 3.86
C PRO A 169 -1.14 13.21 4.76
N ALA A 170 -0.62 14.14 5.55
CA ALA A 170 -1.46 14.95 6.45
C ALA A 170 -2.47 15.87 5.74
N TYR A 171 -2.29 16.09 4.42
CA TYR A 171 -3.15 16.90 3.57
C TYR A 171 -4.14 16.06 2.74
N PHE A 172 -4.20 14.75 2.95
CA PHE A 172 -5.28 13.93 2.37
C PHE A 172 -6.62 14.34 2.98
N ASP A 173 -7.63 14.48 2.13
CA ASP A 173 -9.02 14.74 2.52
C ASP A 173 -9.87 13.47 2.40
N ASP A 174 -11.14 13.58 2.79
CA ASP A 174 -12.12 12.48 2.78
C ASP A 174 -12.78 12.25 1.41
N ALA A 175 -12.26 12.89 0.34
CA ALA A 175 -12.92 13.02 -0.97
C ALA A 175 -13.07 11.72 -1.76
#